data_AF-A0A1Q7F2Y6-F1
#
_entry.id   AF-A0A1Q7F2Y6-F1
#
_cell.length_a   1.000
_cell.length_b   1.000
_cell.length_c   1.000
_cell.angle_alpha   90.00
_cell.angle_beta   90.00
_cell.angle_gamma   90.00
#
_symmetry.space_group_name_H-M   'P 1'
#
loop_
_entity.id
_entity.type
_entity.pdbx_description
1 polymer ?
#
loop_
_entity_poly.entity_id
_entity_poly.type
_entity_poly.pdbx_seq_one_letter_code
_entity_poly.pdbx_strand_id
1 'polypeptide(L)'
;MDPFRQLVRGAGRKSGVMKAHVTVYEPGDEAHPSLPTLREFISKNMDPSTGILTFDAPGNVRLSMDPAALRELPTEYLDYRVSPGCTFVTHDALTRAKTHDR
;
A
#
# COMPACT_ATOMS: atom_id res chain seq x y z
N MET A 1 -29.38 5.61 15.93
CA MET A 1 -28.66 6.33 14.86
C MET A 1 -28.10 5.28 13.90
N ASP A 2 -28.51 5.33 12.64
CA ASP A 2 -28.06 4.40 11.60
C ASP A 2 -26.78 4.94 10.95
N PRO A 3 -25.63 4.24 11.02
CA PRO A 3 -24.36 4.74 10.50
C PRO A 3 -24.28 4.73 8.96
N PHE A 4 -25.25 4.14 8.26
CA PHE A 4 -25.28 4.09 6.80
C PHE A 4 -26.01 5.27 6.19
N ARG A 5 -25.66 6.49 6.64
CA ARG A 5 -26.14 7.74 6.06
C ARG A 5 -25.86 7.74 4.56
N GLN A 6 -26.92 7.40 3.82
CA GLN A 6 -27.15 7.49 2.38
C GLN A 6 -25.91 7.86 1.56
N LEU A 7 -25.27 6.84 0.97
CA LEU A 7 -24.58 7.03 -0.31
C LEU A 7 -25.58 7.71 -1.26
N VAL A 8 -25.24 8.93 -1.69
CA VAL A 8 -26.07 9.75 -2.58
C VAL A 8 -26.54 8.91 -3.76
N ARG A 9 -27.85 8.90 -4.03
CA ARG A 9 -28.45 8.17 -5.15
C ARG A 9 -27.86 8.74 -6.46
N GLY A 10 -26.91 8.02 -7.06
CA GLY A 10 -26.14 8.48 -8.23
C GLY A 10 -24.61 8.50 -8.02
N ALA A 11 -24.12 8.40 -6.78
CA ALA A 11 -22.74 8.04 -6.50
C ALA A 11 -22.55 6.53 -6.74
N GLY A 12 -22.58 6.14 -8.02
CA GLY A 12 -22.37 4.76 -8.42
C GLY A 12 -21.09 4.21 -7.80
N ARG A 13 -21.12 2.98 -7.30
CA ARG A 13 -19.89 2.23 -6.98
C ARG A 13 -19.02 2.25 -8.24
N LYS A 14 -17.97 3.06 -8.24
CA LYS A 14 -17.03 3.12 -9.36
C LYS A 14 -16.05 1.96 -9.21
N SER A 15 -16.08 1.02 -10.15
CA SER A 15 -15.04 -0.01 -10.23
C SER A 15 -13.67 0.67 -10.41
N GLY A 16 -12.76 0.40 -9.48
CA GLY A 16 -11.41 0.92 -9.48
C GLY A 16 -10.43 -0.16 -9.03
N VAL A 17 -9.16 0.06 -9.33
CA VAL A 17 -8.05 -0.78 -8.88
C VAL A 17 -7.45 -0.15 -7.65
N MET A 18 -7.25 -0.92 -6.59
CA MET A 18 -6.48 -0.48 -5.44
C MET A 18 -5.03 -0.93 -5.60
N LYS A 19 -4.09 0.00 -5.43
CA LYS A 19 -2.66 -0.30 -5.44
C LYS A 19 -2.14 -0.26 -4.01
N ALA A 20 -1.69 -1.41 -3.51
CA ALA A 20 -0.89 -1.49 -2.30
C ALA A 20 0.52 -0.94 -2.59
N HIS A 21 1.10 -0.20 -1.66
CA HIS A 21 2.48 0.27 -1.73
C HIS A 21 3.10 0.31 -0.33
N VAL A 22 4.43 0.31 -0.29
CA VAL A 22 5.22 0.51 0.93
C VAL A 22 6.13 1.70 0.68
N THR A 23 6.02 2.73 1.50
CA THR A 23 6.92 3.89 1.46
C THR A 23 8.10 3.60 2.39
N VAL A 24 9.32 3.76 1.88
CA VAL A 24 10.57 3.67 2.67
C VAL A 24 11.09 5.09 2.90
N TYR A 25 11.46 5.40 4.14
CA TYR A 25 11.96 6.71 4.54
C TYR A 25 13.49 6.67 4.72
N GLU A 26 14.20 7.57 4.04
CA GLU A 26 15.66 7.66 4.13
C GLU A 26 16.12 8.35 5.43
N PRO A 27 17.39 8.13 5.85
CA PRO A 27 17.99 8.87 6.95
C PRO A 27 18.00 10.39 6.66
N GLY A 28 17.07 11.12 7.29
CA GLY A 28 16.87 12.55 7.05
C GLY A 28 15.41 12.90 6.76
N ASP A 29 14.60 11.92 6.35
CA ASP A 29 13.16 12.06 6.30
C ASP A 29 12.59 12.13 7.73
N GLU A 30 11.61 12.99 7.96
CA GLU A 30 10.87 13.08 9.23
C GLU A 30 9.88 11.91 9.37
N ALA A 31 10.40 10.67 9.40
CA ALA A 31 9.61 9.49 9.68
C ALA A 31 9.23 9.43 11.17
N HIS A 32 7.97 9.15 11.46
CA HIS A 32 7.53 9.00 12.85
C HIS A 32 8.23 7.79 13.51
N PRO A 33 8.81 7.92 14.71
CA PRO A 33 9.63 6.87 15.34
C PRO A 33 8.85 5.59 15.67
N SER A 34 7.52 5.63 15.68
CA SER A 34 6.67 4.44 15.88
C SER A 34 6.51 3.57 14.63
N LEU A 35 6.98 4.02 13.47
CA LEU A 35 6.92 3.21 12.25
C LEU A 35 7.87 2.02 12.37
N PRO A 36 7.51 0.83 11.88
CA PRO A 36 8.41 -0.31 11.87
C PRO A 36 9.57 -0.07 10.91
N THR A 37 10.69 -0.77 11.12
CA THR A 37 11.72 -0.90 10.08
C THR A 37 11.21 -1.81 8.95
N LEU A 38 11.82 -1.75 7.76
CA LEU A 38 11.49 -2.67 6.67
C LEU A 38 11.67 -4.14 7.10
N ARG A 39 12.72 -4.45 7.87
CA ARG A 39 12.94 -5.78 8.45
C ARG A 39 11.79 -6.23 9.35
N GLU A 40 11.37 -5.38 10.29
CA GLU A 40 10.26 -5.66 11.20
C GLU A 40 8.96 -5.84 10.42
N PHE A 41 8.71 -4.99 9.44
CA PHE A 41 7.54 -5.05 8.58
C PHE A 41 7.47 -6.37 7.81
N ILE A 42 8.57 -6.78 7.16
CA ILE A 42 8.63 -8.04 6.43
C ILE A 42 8.41 -9.22 7.36
N SER A 43 9.15 -9.27 8.48
CA SER A 43 9.08 -10.38 9.42
C SER A 43 7.69 -10.55 10.04
N LYS A 44 6.94 -9.46 10.24
CA LYS A 44 5.62 -9.50 10.87
C LYS A 44 4.50 -9.85 9.90
N ASN A 45 4.62 -9.44 8.64
CA ASN A 45 3.52 -9.48 7.67
C ASN A 45 3.71 -10.52 6.56
N MET A 46 4.87 -11.16 6.46
CA MET A 46 5.12 -12.20 5.46
C MET A 46 4.52 -13.53 5.91
N ASP A 47 3.64 -14.08 5.09
CA ASP A 47 3.15 -15.44 5.25
C ASP A 47 4.29 -16.42 4.92
N PRO A 48 4.72 -17.27 5.87
CA PRO A 48 5.84 -18.19 5.66
C PRO A 48 5.54 -19.31 4.67
N SER A 49 4.26 -19.61 4.42
CA SER A 49 3.83 -20.68 3.51
C SER A 49 3.79 -20.24 2.05
N THR A 50 3.43 -18.98 1.80
CA THR A 50 3.29 -18.43 0.45
C THR A 50 4.40 -17.44 0.09
N GLY A 51 5.10 -16.90 1.09
CA GLY A 51 6.07 -15.82 0.91
C GLY A 51 5.44 -14.48 0.54
N ILE A 52 4.12 -14.33 0.66
CA ILE A 52 3.39 -13.10 0.32
C ILE A 52 3.28 -12.18 1.53
N LEU A 53 3.46 -10.88 1.32
CA LEU A 53 3.21 -9.86 2.35
C LEU A 53 1.72 -9.59 2.44
N THR A 54 1.16 -9.67 3.64
CA THR A 54 -0.22 -9.29 3.91
C THR A 54 -0.29 -8.36 5.12
N PHE A 55 -0.87 -7.17 4.94
CA PHE A 55 -0.92 -6.13 5.96
C PHE A 55 -2.22 -5.33 5.90
N ASP A 56 -2.54 -4.66 7.01
CA ASP A 56 -3.68 -3.73 7.09
C ASP A 56 -3.27 -2.34 6.60
N ALA A 57 -4.04 -1.79 5.67
CA ALA A 57 -3.89 -0.44 5.15
C ALA A 57 -4.97 0.50 5.72
N PRO A 58 -4.79 1.84 5.63
CA PRO A 58 -5.79 2.80 6.06
C PRO A 58 -7.18 2.50 5.49
N GLY A 59 -8.21 2.65 6.32
CA GLY A 59 -9.58 2.25 5.98
C GLY A 59 -9.91 0.78 6.30
N ASN A 60 -9.09 0.12 7.12
CA ASN A 60 -9.26 -1.27 7.57
C ASN A 60 -9.35 -2.26 6.41
N VAL A 61 -8.55 -2.03 5.37
CA VAL A 61 -8.48 -2.94 4.23
C VAL A 61 -7.25 -3.81 4.35
N ARG A 62 -7.47 -5.12 4.33
CA ARG A 62 -6.39 -6.10 4.28
C ARG A 62 -5.89 -6.24 2.85
N LEU A 63 -4.61 -5.96 2.63
CA LEU A 63 -3.96 -5.99 1.32
C LEU A 63 -2.85 -7.01 1.30
N SER A 64 -2.62 -7.57 0.11
CA SER A 64 -1.52 -8.50 -0.14
C SER A 64 -0.67 -8.01 -1.31
N MET A 65 0.65 -8.18 -1.21
CA MET A 65 1.60 -7.89 -2.28
C MET A 65 2.75 -8.88 -2.32
N ASP A 66 3.34 -9.07 -3.50
CA ASP A 66 4.58 -9.82 -3.66
C ASP A 66 5.77 -8.99 -3.10
N PRO A 67 6.54 -9.51 -2.14
CA PRO A 67 7.71 -8.82 -1.60
C PRO A 67 8.94 -8.82 -2.53
N ALA A 68 8.90 -9.42 -3.73
CA ALA A 68 10.06 -9.54 -4.62
C ALA A 68 10.84 -8.21 -4.78
N ALA A 69 10.12 -7.11 -5.05
CA ALA A 69 10.74 -5.79 -5.21
C ALA A 69 11.43 -5.27 -3.93
N LEU A 70 10.97 -5.67 -2.74
CA LEU A 70 11.60 -5.30 -1.47
C LEU A 70 12.88 -6.10 -1.21
N ARG A 71 12.99 -7.31 -1.78
CA ARG A 71 14.20 -8.15 -1.67
C ARG A 71 15.34 -7.67 -2.56
N GLU A 72 15.02 -6.90 -3.60
CA GLU A 72 16.00 -6.28 -4.50
C GLU A 72 16.64 -5.01 -3.89
N LEU A 73 16.08 -4.50 -2.79
CA LEU A 73 16.63 -3.33 -2.11
C LEU A 73 17.98 -3.64 -1.45
N PRO A 74 18.91 -2.68 -1.42
CA PRO A 74 20.15 -2.79 -0.66
C PRO A 74 19.91 -3.10 0.82
N THR A 75 20.85 -3.79 1.47
CA THR A 75 20.66 -4.32 2.83
C THR A 75 20.45 -3.21 3.87
N GLU A 76 21.03 -2.03 3.66
CA GLU A 76 20.85 -0.86 4.52
C GLU A 76 19.39 -0.38 4.60
N TYR A 77 18.58 -0.65 3.58
CA TYR A 77 17.15 -0.31 3.59
C TYR A 77 16.36 -1.16 4.59
N LEU A 78 16.89 -2.29 5.03
CA LEU A 78 16.24 -3.14 6.04
C LEU A 78 16.06 -2.41 7.38
N ASP A 79 16.93 -1.45 7.66
CA ASP A 79 16.91 -0.67 8.91
C ASP A 79 16.14 0.66 8.75
N TYR A 80 15.67 0.97 7.54
CA TYR A 80 14.92 2.18 7.26
C TYR A 80 13.47 2.01 7.70
N ARG A 81 12.86 3.13 8.13
CA ARG A 81 11.47 3.15 8.56
C ARG A 81 10.56 3.00 7.35
N VAL A 82 9.43 2.31 7.53
CA VAL A 82 8.46 2.09 6.45
C VAL A 82 7.03 2.37 6.88
N SER A 83 6.20 2.78 5.91
CA SER A 83 4.77 2.94 6.08
C SER A 83 4.01 2.19 4.98
N PRO A 84 3.14 1.21 5.32
CA PRO A 84 2.25 0.59 4.35
C PRO A 84 1.11 1.54 3.97
N GLY A 85 0.74 1.54 2.69
CA GLY A 85 -0.31 2.40 2.18
C GLY A 85 -1.08 1.78 1.03
N CYS A 86 -2.17 2.46 0.66
CA CYS A 86 -2.94 2.11 -0.52
C CYS A 86 -3.45 3.34 -1.25
N THR A 87 -3.48 3.29 -2.58
CA THR A 87 -4.11 4.32 -3.42
C THR A 87 -5.21 3.71 -4.27
N PHE A 88 -6.34 4.41 -4.34
CA PHE A 88 -7.45 4.02 -5.21
C PHE A 88 -7.26 4.65 -6.59
N VAL A 89 -7.16 3.81 -7.61
CA VAL A 89 -7.01 4.23 -9.00
C VAL A 89 -8.32 3.93 -9.72
N THR A 90 -9.04 4.98 -10.11
CA THR A 90 -10.27 4.83 -10.92
C THR A 90 -9.91 4.45 -12.36
N HIS A 91 -10.84 3.80 -13.07
CA HIS A 91 -10.65 3.44 -14.49
C HIS A 91 -10.26 4.63 -15.38
N ASP A 92 -10.78 5.84 -15.10
CA ASP A 92 -10.42 7.07 -15.83
C ASP A 92 -8.94 7.46 -15.70
N ALA A 93 -8.30 7.13 -14.57
CA ALA A 93 -6.87 7.37 -14.37
C ALA A 93 -6.01 6.32 -15.11
N LEU A 94 -6.50 5.07 -15.21
CA LEU A 94 -5.83 3.99 -15.95
C LEU A 94 -5.86 4.22 -17.47
N THR A 95 -6.93 4.81 -18.01
CA THR A 95 -7.04 5.12 -19.44
C THR A 95 -6.14 6.30 -19.86
N ARG A 96 -5.97 7.32 -18.99
CA ARG A 96 -5.04 8.44 -19.26
C ARG A 96 -3.57 8.04 -19.16
N ALA A 97 -3.20 7.14 -18.26
CA ALA A 97 -1.81 6.67 -18.16
C ALA A 97 -1.34 5.91 -19.41
N LYS A 98 -2.28 5.33 -20.17
CA LYS A 98 -1.98 4.66 -21.45
C LYS A 98 -1.90 5.60 -22.66
N THR A 99 -2.28 6.87 -22.52
CA THR A 99 -2.30 7.80 -23.66
C THR A 99 -0.99 8.58 -23.83
N HIS A 100 0.05 8.28 -23.06
CA HIS A 100 1.38 8.89 -23.22
C HIS A 100 2.38 7.90 -23.83
N ASP A 101 2.00 7.30 -24.95
CA ASP A 101 2.93 6.63 -25.86
C ASP A 101 2.42 6.85 -27.30
N ARG A 102 2.68 8.05 -27.81
CA ARG A 102 2.74 8.35 -29.25
C ARG A 102 3.41 9.67 -29.52
#